data_AF-C6B8S0-F1
#
_entry.id   AF-C6B8S0-F1
#
_cell.length_a   1.000
_cell.length_b   1.000
_cell.length_c   1.000
_cell.angle_alpha   90.00
_cell.angle_beta   90.00
_cell.angle_gamma   90.00
#
_symmetry.space_group_name_H-M   'P 1'
#
loop_
_entity.id
_entity.type
_entity.pdbx_description
1 polymer ?
#
loop_
_entity_poly.entity_id
_entity_poly.type
_entity_poly.pdbx_seq_one_letter_code
_entity_poly.pdbx_strand_id
1 'polypeptide(L)'
;MRSLLLSVIGCLLAGCTTATDGPTASSVSRDLSDPAASAIAGDMVGRLAEQVGPGINKVKFNEDATPFGQAMEAALKAWGYEVVTEQKLDETKRMVALTYGVDDLEGQALVSISAGSIELARAYATSATGASPASPVSVRRN
;
A
#
# COMPACT_ATOMS: atom_id res chain seq x y z
N MET A 1 28.96 2.69 -63.63
CA MET A 1 27.59 2.15 -63.59
C MET A 1 27.45 1.44 -62.25
N ARG A 2 26.96 2.14 -61.22
CA ARG A 2 25.54 2.16 -60.80
C ARG A 2 25.06 0.77 -60.41
N SER A 3 25.40 0.31 -59.21
CA SER A 3 24.45 -0.12 -58.17
C SER A 3 25.18 -0.98 -57.14
N LEU A 4 25.44 -0.43 -55.96
CA LEU A 4 25.31 -1.23 -54.74
C LEU A 4 24.80 -0.27 -53.67
N LEU A 5 23.48 -0.05 -53.71
CA LEU A 5 22.72 0.41 -52.56
C LEU A 5 22.93 -0.61 -51.45
N LEU A 6 23.75 -0.29 -50.45
CA LEU A 6 23.52 -0.78 -49.10
C LEU A 6 23.26 0.42 -48.22
N SER A 7 21.97 0.74 -48.18
CA SER A 7 21.29 1.61 -47.24
C SER A 7 21.64 1.18 -45.82
N VAL A 8 22.61 1.86 -45.20
CA VAL A 8 22.82 1.80 -43.74
C VAL A 8 21.68 2.61 -43.14
N ILE A 9 20.55 1.93 -42.97
CA ILE A 9 19.39 2.43 -42.22
C ILE A 9 19.83 2.60 -40.77
N GLY A 10 19.77 3.85 -40.32
CA GLY A 10 19.98 4.22 -38.93
C GLY A 10 18.89 3.62 -38.06
N CYS A 11 19.29 2.76 -37.14
CA CYS A 11 18.61 2.63 -35.86
C CYS A 11 19.40 3.44 -34.85
N LEU A 12 19.03 4.72 -34.73
CA LEU A 12 19.26 5.49 -33.51
C LEU A 12 18.50 4.76 -32.41
N LEU A 13 19.20 3.90 -31.66
CA LEU A 13 18.74 3.42 -30.36
C LEU A 13 18.83 4.61 -29.39
N ALA A 14 17.90 5.55 -29.52
CA ALA A 14 17.60 6.50 -28.46
C ALA A 14 16.83 5.74 -27.39
N GLY A 15 17.56 4.99 -26.55
CA GLY A 15 17.02 4.60 -25.25
C GLY A 15 16.91 5.86 -24.42
N CYS A 16 15.69 6.24 -24.03
CA CYS A 16 15.52 7.11 -22.86
C CYS A 16 15.98 6.29 -21.65
N THR A 17 17.24 6.43 -21.26
CA THR A 17 17.61 6.13 -19.88
C THR A 17 17.13 7.32 -19.07
N THR A 18 15.92 7.24 -18.51
CA THR A 18 15.62 8.05 -17.34
C THR A 18 16.71 7.72 -16.34
N ALA A 19 17.57 8.69 -16.03
CA ALA A 19 18.48 8.60 -14.91
C ALA A 19 17.59 8.48 -13.67
N THR A 20 17.26 7.25 -13.28
CA THR A 20 16.84 6.99 -11.91
C THR A 20 18.10 7.22 -11.11
N ASP A 21 18.26 8.43 -10.56
CA ASP A 21 19.03 8.61 -9.35
C ASP A 21 18.65 7.44 -8.44
N GLY A 22 19.64 6.59 -8.14
CA GLY A 22 19.43 5.35 -7.41
C GLY A 22 18.59 5.63 -6.16
N PRO A 23 17.75 4.68 -5.70
CA PRO A 23 16.80 4.95 -4.63
C PRO A 23 17.56 5.50 -3.43
N THR A 24 17.50 6.81 -3.25
CA THR A 24 17.89 7.41 -1.98
C THR A 24 16.75 7.01 -1.07
N ALA A 25 16.88 5.82 -0.50
CA ALA A 25 16.04 5.28 0.54
C ALA A 25 16.21 6.18 1.76
N SER A 26 15.53 7.31 1.71
CA SER A 26 15.08 8.06 2.86
C SER A 26 13.60 8.22 2.62
N SER A 27 12.87 7.12 2.79
CA SER A 27 11.45 7.16 3.10
C SER A 27 11.30 7.90 4.42
N VAL A 28 11.38 9.23 4.36
CA VAL A 28 10.78 10.07 5.38
C VAL A 28 9.31 9.72 5.27
N SER A 29 8.83 8.84 6.17
CA SER A 29 7.42 8.49 6.24
C SER A 29 6.63 9.79 6.18
N ARG A 30 5.77 9.94 5.17
CA ARG A 30 5.02 11.17 4.98
C ARG A 30 4.21 11.44 6.25
N ASP A 31 4.39 12.62 6.85
CA ASP A 31 3.52 13.07 7.92
C ASP A 31 2.10 13.21 7.37
N LEU A 32 1.21 12.33 7.83
CA LEU A 32 -0.22 12.38 7.55
C LEU A 32 -0.91 13.19 8.64
N SER A 33 -1.83 14.07 8.26
CA SER A 33 -2.76 14.66 9.23
C SER A 33 -3.66 13.58 9.83
N ASP A 34 -4.09 13.73 11.09
CA ASP A 34 -4.97 12.74 11.73
C ASP A 34 -6.25 12.46 10.92
N PRO A 35 -6.92 13.46 10.29
CA PRO A 35 -8.06 13.20 9.42
C PRO A 35 -7.68 12.40 8.17
N ALA A 36 -6.51 12.65 7.55
CA ALA A 36 -6.05 11.88 6.41
C ALA A 36 -5.71 10.44 6.80
N ALA A 37 -5.00 10.24 7.91
CA ALA A 37 -4.67 8.92 8.44
C ALA A 37 -5.95 8.09 8.70
N SER A 38 -6.93 8.69 9.37
CA SER A 38 -8.23 8.06 9.67
C SER A 38 -9.00 7.69 8.39
N ALA A 39 -9.06 8.59 7.40
CA ALA A 39 -9.74 8.35 6.14
C ALA A 39 -9.10 7.20 5.35
N ILE A 40 -7.75 7.17 5.29
CA ILE A 40 -7.01 6.13 4.58
C ILE A 40 -7.15 4.77 5.29
N ALA A 41 -6.98 4.73 6.61
CA ALA A 41 -7.14 3.51 7.40
C ALA A 41 -8.56 2.90 7.22
N GLY A 42 -9.59 3.75 7.26
CA GLY A 42 -10.98 3.35 7.02
C GLY A 42 -11.20 2.72 5.64
N ASP A 43 -10.72 3.35 4.55
CA ASP A 43 -10.84 2.74 3.21
C ASP A 43 -10.06 1.42 3.14
N MET A 44 -8.80 1.38 3.54
CA MET A 44 -7.95 0.18 3.44
C MET A 44 -8.52 -1.00 4.23
N VAL A 45 -9.06 -0.78 5.43
CA VAL A 45 -9.74 -1.84 6.21
C VAL A 45 -11.05 -2.29 5.56
N GLY A 46 -11.81 -1.36 4.98
CA GLY A 46 -12.99 -1.73 4.18
C GLY A 46 -12.61 -2.62 3.00
N ARG A 47 -11.55 -2.28 2.26
CA ARG A 47 -11.00 -3.12 1.18
C ARG A 47 -10.51 -4.46 1.69
N LEU A 48 -9.87 -4.50 2.86
CA LEU A 48 -9.44 -5.74 3.47
C LEU A 48 -10.63 -6.68 3.69
N ALA A 49 -11.71 -6.18 4.27
CA ALA A 49 -12.90 -6.99 4.56
C ALA A 49 -13.64 -7.47 3.32
N GLU A 50 -13.54 -6.75 2.20
CA GLU A 50 -14.03 -7.23 0.90
C GLU A 50 -13.21 -8.45 0.41
N GLN A 51 -11.94 -8.57 0.82
CA GLN A 51 -11.05 -9.66 0.38
C GLN A 51 -10.97 -10.83 1.37
N VAL A 52 -10.91 -10.56 2.68
CA VAL A 52 -10.87 -11.59 3.70
C VAL A 52 -12.31 -12.01 3.98
N GLY A 53 -12.73 -13.14 3.40
CA GLY A 53 -14.11 -13.61 3.51
C GLY A 53 -14.59 -13.72 4.97
N PRO A 54 -15.89 -13.97 5.21
CA PRO A 54 -16.58 -13.82 6.51
C PRO A 54 -16.04 -14.71 7.65
N GLY A 55 -15.02 -15.51 7.36
CA GLY A 55 -14.33 -16.36 8.29
C GLY A 55 -13.34 -15.67 9.21
N ILE A 56 -12.70 -14.60 8.76
CA ILE A 56 -11.62 -13.94 9.50
C ILE A 56 -12.21 -12.83 10.37
N ASN A 57 -12.05 -12.96 11.68
CA ASN A 57 -12.52 -11.94 12.63
C ASN A 57 -11.45 -11.48 13.62
N LYS A 58 -10.30 -12.17 13.69
CA LYS A 58 -9.16 -11.76 14.53
C LYS A 58 -8.03 -11.26 13.65
N VAL A 59 -7.50 -10.09 13.97
CA VAL A 59 -6.34 -9.51 13.30
C VAL A 59 -5.24 -9.32 14.31
N LYS A 60 -4.11 -9.98 14.09
CA LYS A 60 -2.90 -9.66 14.81
C LYS A 60 -2.31 -8.38 14.24
N PHE A 61 -2.34 -7.31 15.01
CA PHE A 61 -1.82 -6.01 14.62
C PHE A 61 -0.94 -5.48 15.74
N ASN A 62 0.31 -5.18 15.40
CA ASN A 62 1.20 -4.51 16.32
C ASN A 62 1.08 -3.02 16.02
N GLU A 63 0.24 -2.34 16.79
CA GLU A 63 0.19 -0.89 16.77
C GLU A 63 1.60 -0.34 17.05
N ASP A 64 2.04 0.58 16.21
CA ASP A 64 3.16 1.45 16.51
C ASP A 64 2.63 2.80 17.03
N ALA A 65 3.48 3.57 17.70
CA ALA A 65 3.09 4.87 18.27
C ALA A 65 2.89 5.96 17.19
N THR A 66 2.67 5.60 15.92
CA THR A 66 2.40 6.55 14.85
C THR A 66 0.91 6.88 14.79
N PRO A 67 0.54 8.10 14.35
CA PRO A 67 -0.87 8.46 14.13
C PRO A 67 -1.59 7.50 13.17
N PHE A 68 -0.86 6.96 12.18
CA PHE A 68 -1.44 6.01 11.23
C PHE A 68 -1.67 4.63 11.84
N GLY A 69 -0.75 4.13 12.67
CA GLY A 69 -0.93 2.89 13.43
C GLY A 69 -2.17 2.93 14.33
N GLN A 70 -2.34 4.03 15.07
CA GLN A 70 -3.53 4.32 15.88
C GLN A 70 -4.82 4.31 15.06
N ALA A 71 -4.81 5.02 13.92
CA ALA A 71 -5.95 5.08 13.01
C ALA A 71 -6.30 3.70 12.42
N MET A 72 -5.29 2.88 12.09
CA MET A 72 -5.46 1.53 11.57
C MET A 72 -6.10 0.60 12.61
N GLU A 73 -5.62 0.61 13.85
CA GLU A 73 -6.24 -0.16 14.94
C GLU A 73 -7.70 0.26 15.18
N ALA A 74 -7.97 1.57 15.19
CA ALA A 74 -9.33 2.09 15.34
C ALA A 74 -10.24 1.65 14.18
N ALA A 75 -9.76 1.71 12.94
CA ALA A 75 -10.51 1.27 11.76
C ALA A 75 -10.78 -0.24 11.78
N LEU A 76 -9.81 -1.07 12.17
CA LEU A 76 -9.99 -2.51 12.33
C LEU A 76 -11.09 -2.82 13.34
N LYS A 77 -11.05 -2.18 14.52
CA LYS A 77 -12.08 -2.34 15.56
C LYS A 77 -13.45 -1.85 15.09
N ALA A 78 -13.51 -0.71 14.41
CA ALA A 78 -14.75 -0.13 13.90
C ALA A 78 -15.42 -1.02 12.84
N TRP A 79 -14.62 -1.76 12.06
CA TRP A 79 -15.12 -2.72 11.07
C TRP A 79 -15.57 -4.06 11.70
N GLY A 80 -15.24 -4.31 12.97
CA GLY A 80 -15.64 -5.49 13.73
C GLY A 80 -14.56 -6.56 13.91
N TYR A 81 -13.30 -6.25 13.60
CA TYR A 81 -12.19 -7.14 13.91
C TYR A 81 -11.82 -7.08 15.40
N GLU A 82 -11.50 -8.24 15.97
CA GLU A 82 -10.79 -8.34 17.24
C GLU A 82 -9.29 -8.15 16.99
N VAL A 83 -8.72 -7.04 17.49
CA VAL A 83 -7.29 -6.74 17.36
C VAL A 83 -6.52 -7.39 18.52
N VAL A 84 -5.47 -8.14 18.19
CA VAL A 84 -4.62 -8.86 19.16
C VAL A 84 -3.14 -8.51 18.93
N THR A 85 -2.38 -8.28 20.00
CA THR A 85 -0.97 -7.84 19.93
C THR A 85 0.01 -9.00 20.15
N GLU A 86 -0.22 -9.85 21.15
CA GLU A 86 0.78 -10.83 21.62
C GLU A 86 0.42 -12.30 21.38
N GLN A 87 -0.66 -12.58 20.65
CA GLN A 87 -1.08 -13.95 20.38
C GLN A 87 -0.22 -14.57 19.27
N LYS A 88 0.17 -15.85 19.44
CA LYS A 88 0.72 -16.64 18.34
C LYS A 88 -0.38 -16.83 17.30
N LEU A 89 -0.02 -16.74 16.02
CA LEU A 89 -0.89 -17.18 14.94
C LEU A 89 -1.19 -18.65 15.18
N ASP A 90 -2.42 -18.91 15.54
CA ASP A 90 -2.98 -20.25 15.66
C ASP A 90 -3.65 -20.52 14.32
N GLU A 91 -3.05 -21.34 13.47
CA GLU A 91 -3.55 -21.65 12.13
C GLU A 91 -4.95 -22.29 12.16
N THR A 92 -5.32 -22.87 13.31
CA THR A 92 -6.66 -23.40 13.58
C THR A 92 -7.68 -22.30 13.93
N LYS A 93 -7.22 -21.11 14.35
CA LYS A 93 -8.06 -19.92 14.55
C LYS A 93 -8.03 -19.07 13.29
N ARG A 94 -9.19 -18.54 12.93
CA ARG A 94 -9.40 -17.67 11.77
C ARG A 94 -8.79 -16.28 12.02
N MET A 95 -7.47 -16.24 12.04
CA MET A 95 -6.64 -15.09 12.41
C MET A 95 -5.66 -14.78 11.29
N VAL A 96 -5.43 -13.49 11.02
CA VAL A 96 -4.39 -13.03 10.10
C VAL A 96 -3.49 -12.01 10.80
N ALA A 97 -2.19 -12.04 10.53
CA ALA A 97 -1.31 -10.94 10.92
C ALA A 97 -1.37 -9.85 9.87
N LEU A 98 -1.54 -8.61 10.31
CA LEU A 98 -1.59 -7.42 9.47
C LEU A 98 -0.35 -6.55 9.70
N THR A 99 0.29 -6.18 8.60
CA THR A 99 1.30 -5.12 8.55
C THR A 99 0.88 -4.06 7.55
N TYR A 100 1.44 -2.87 7.67
CA TYR A 100 1.16 -1.77 6.75
C TYR A 100 2.45 -1.03 6.37
N GLY A 101 2.39 -0.32 5.24
CA GLY A 101 3.41 0.63 4.80
C GLY A 101 2.76 1.92 4.33
N VAL A 102 3.43 3.04 4.57
CA VAL A 102 3.04 4.37 4.09
C VAL A 102 4.25 5.01 3.42
N ASP A 103 4.16 5.14 2.09
CA ASP A 103 5.23 5.66 1.24
C ASP A 103 4.79 6.92 0.48
N ASP A 104 5.76 7.65 -0.05
CA ASP A 104 5.53 8.72 -1.01
C ASP A 104 5.59 8.17 -2.44
N LEU A 105 4.53 8.41 -3.22
CA LEU A 105 4.48 8.15 -4.65
C LEU A 105 4.02 9.43 -5.36
N GLU A 106 4.96 10.16 -5.97
CA GLU A 106 4.67 11.36 -6.78
C GLU A 106 3.82 12.42 -6.05
N GLY A 107 4.08 12.65 -4.75
CA GLY A 107 3.30 13.62 -3.98
C GLY A 107 1.95 13.08 -3.44
N GLN A 108 1.67 11.79 -3.68
CA GLN A 108 0.53 11.06 -3.12
C GLN A 108 0.99 10.04 -2.08
N ALA A 109 0.13 9.74 -1.10
CA ALA A 109 0.41 8.70 -0.11
C ALA A 109 0.12 7.33 -0.72
N LEU A 110 1.14 6.52 -0.94
CA LEU A 110 0.97 5.12 -1.29
C LEU A 110 0.87 4.32 0.01
N VAL A 111 -0.29 3.71 0.24
CA VAL A 111 -0.50 2.85 1.41
C VAL A 111 -0.66 1.41 0.96
N SER A 112 0.11 0.54 1.59
CA SER A 112 0.01 -0.90 1.43
C SER A 112 -0.36 -1.57 2.75
N ILE A 113 -1.13 -2.64 2.68
CA ILE A 113 -1.35 -3.54 3.82
C ILE A 113 -1.14 -4.98 3.36
N SER A 114 -0.55 -5.80 4.22
CA SER A 114 -0.40 -7.24 4.02
C SER A 114 -1.13 -7.99 5.13
N ALA A 115 -2.00 -8.92 4.77
CA ALA A 115 -2.77 -9.75 5.69
C ALA A 115 -2.85 -11.20 5.18
N GLY A 116 -2.06 -12.10 5.78
CA GLY A 116 -1.98 -13.49 5.34
C GLY A 116 -1.48 -13.60 3.89
N SER A 117 -2.29 -14.21 3.01
CA SER A 117 -2.00 -14.35 1.57
C SER A 117 -2.56 -13.22 0.70
N ILE A 118 -2.99 -12.12 1.30
CA ILE A 118 -3.50 -10.94 0.59
C ILE A 118 -2.59 -9.76 0.88
N GLU A 119 -2.26 -9.02 -0.18
CA GLU A 119 -1.69 -7.68 -0.07
C GLU A 119 -2.54 -6.71 -0.88
N LEU A 120 -2.82 -5.55 -0.28
CA LEU A 120 -3.52 -4.44 -0.92
C LEU A 120 -2.61 -3.24 -0.99
N ALA A 121 -2.69 -2.47 -2.07
CA ALA A 121 -2.03 -1.18 -2.19
C ALA A 121 -2.91 -0.16 -2.92
N ARG A 122 -2.86 1.09 -2.50
CA ARG A 122 -3.60 2.20 -3.12
C ARG A 122 -2.91 3.54 -2.86
N ALA A 123 -2.91 4.42 -3.86
CA ALA A 123 -2.45 5.80 -3.72
C ALA A 123 -3.59 6.73 -3.27
N TYR A 124 -3.25 7.75 -2.48
CA TYR A 124 -4.18 8.73 -1.93
C TYR A 124 -3.69 10.16 -2.12
N ALA A 125 -4.59 11.03 -2.57
CA ALA A 125 -4.41 12.47 -2.44
C ALA A 125 -4.76 12.88 -1.01
N THR A 126 -3.86 13.57 -0.33
CA THR A 126 -4.02 13.96 1.08
C THR A 126 -4.22 15.46 1.23
N SER A 127 -4.90 15.85 2.29
CA SER A 127 -5.16 17.24 2.68
C SER A 127 -5.17 17.35 4.21
N ALA A 128 -5.18 18.58 4.73
CA ALA A 128 -5.30 18.81 6.17
C ALA A 128 -6.60 18.24 6.76
N THR A 129 -7.65 18.08 5.94
CA THR A 129 -8.99 17.67 6.38
C THR A 129 -9.34 16.22 6.05
N GLY A 130 -8.47 15.48 5.37
CA GLY A 130 -8.76 14.11 4.97
C GLY A 130 -7.93 13.64 3.77
N ALA A 131 -8.34 12.51 3.21
CA ALA A 131 -7.73 11.92 2.03
C ALA A 131 -8.78 11.31 1.09
N SER A 132 -8.46 11.22 -0.20
CA SER A 132 -9.29 10.56 -1.20
C SER A 132 -8.47 9.59 -2.05
N PRO A 133 -9.02 8.44 -2.47
CA PRO A 133 -8.36 7.54 -3.41
C PRO A 133 -7.91 8.25 -4.69
N ALA A 134 -6.63 8.11 -5.02
CA ALA A 134 -6.04 8.62 -6.26
C ALA A 134 -5.78 7.50 -7.29
N SER A 135 -5.85 6.23 -6.87
CA SER A 135 -5.76 5.05 -7.74
C SER A 135 -6.85 4.04 -7.41
N PRO A 136 -7.12 3.05 -8.28
CA PRO A 136 -7.78 1.79 -7.90
C PRO A 136 -6.99 1.05 -6.79
N VAL A 137 -7.65 0.11 -6.10
CA VAL A 137 -6.95 -0.82 -5.19
C VAL A 137 -6.28 -1.92 -6.02
N SER A 138 -4.99 -2.11 -5.80
CA SER A 138 -4.26 -3.28 -6.26
C SER A 138 -4.47 -4.41 -5.26
N VAL A 139 -4.73 -5.61 -5.76
CA VAL A 139 -4.88 -6.83 -4.94
C VAL A 139 -3.90 -7.88 -5.43
N ARG A 140 -3.00 -8.31 -4.56
CA ARG A 140 -2.06 -9.40 -4.82
C ARG A 140 -2.42 -10.59 -3.92
N ARG A 141 -2.39 -11.80 -4.50
CA ARG A 141 -2.51 -13.07 -3.77
C ARG A 141 -1.18 -13.83 -3.84
N ASN A 142 -0.67 -14.31 -2.71
CA ASN A 142 0.54 -15.13 -2.59
C ASN A 142 0.23 -16.56 -2.16
#